data_AF-A0A950ZHP6-F1
#
_entry.id   AF-A0A950ZHP6-F1
#
_cell.length_a   1.000
_cell.length_b   1.000
_cell.length_c   1.000
_cell.angle_alpha   90.00
_cell.angle_beta   90.00
_cell.angle_gamma   90.00
#
_symmetry.space_group_name_H-M   'P 1'
#
loop_
_entity.id
_entity.type
_entity.pdbx_description
1 polymer ?
#
loop_
_entity_poly.entity_id
_entity_poly.type
_entity_poly.pdbx_seq_one_letter_code
_entity_poly.pdbx_strand_id
1 'polypeptide(L)' 'MEEQLKRTPKLVTVSERNLQSAAIRLLPKHNKLVSTEVEYLRRVLGDKATQGDIDEKVQQVRKLPWSIIAGEA' A
#
# COMPACT_ATOMS: atom_id res chain seq x y z
N MET A 1 -30.97 17.47 8.54
CA MET A 1 -30.00 16.50 9.10
C MET A 1 -29.51 15.68 7.93
N GLU A 2 -28.39 16.10 7.33
CA GLU A 2 -27.84 15.45 6.14
C GLU A 2 -27.25 14.11 6.57
N GLU A 3 -27.97 13.04 6.30
CA GLU A 3 -27.47 11.68 6.43
C GLU A 3 -26.35 11.52 5.39
N GLN A 4 -25.13 11.84 5.81
CA GLN A 4 -23.91 11.52 5.09
C GLN A 4 -23.90 9.99 4.92
N LEU A 5 -24.37 9.51 3.76
CA LEU A 5 -24.15 8.15 3.29
C LEU A 5 -22.64 7.93 3.31
N LYS A 6 -22.13 7.38 4.43
CA LYS A 6 -20.79 6.82 4.52
C LYS A 6 -20.78 5.64 3.56
N ARG A 7 -20.50 5.90 2.29
CA ARG A 7 -20.25 4.87 1.28
C ARG A 7 -19.22 3.94 1.91
N THR A 8 -19.61 2.69 2.15
CA THR A 8 -18.68 1.67 2.63
C THR A 8 -17.48 1.69 1.71
N PRO A 9 -16.27 1.89 2.23
CA PRO A 9 -15.09 2.02 1.39
C PRO A 9 -14.96 0.72 0.59
N LYS A 10 -14.97 0.84 -0.74
CA LYS A 10 -14.84 -0.31 -1.62
C LYS A 10 -13.49 -0.97 -1.34
N LEU A 11 -13.55 -2.26 -0.99
CA LEU A 11 -12.36 -3.08 -0.84
C LEU A 11 -11.79 -3.35 -2.22
N VAL A 12 -10.49 -3.11 -2.36
CA VAL A 12 -9.71 -3.32 -3.56
C VAL A 12 -8.81 -4.52 -3.33
N THR A 13 -8.67 -5.39 -4.33
CA THR A 13 -7.72 -6.50 -4.27
C THR A 13 -6.30 -5.97 -4.15
N VAL A 14 -5.52 -6.49 -3.21
CA VAL A 14 -4.12 -6.09 -3.00
C VAL A 14 -3.23 -6.84 -4.00
N SER A 15 -3.30 -6.40 -5.24
CA SER A 15 -2.47 -6.91 -6.35
C SER A 15 -1.26 -5.99 -6.58
N GLU A 16 -0.17 -6.55 -7.10
CA GLU A 16 1.02 -5.76 -7.48
C GLU A 16 0.66 -4.55 -8.34
N ARG A 17 -0.23 -4.72 -9.33
CA ARG A 17 -0.71 -3.63 -10.18
C ARG A 17 -1.35 -2.48 -9.38
N ASN A 18 -2.15 -2.79 -8.37
CA ASN A 18 -2.83 -1.78 -7.56
C ASN A 18 -1.86 -1.08 -6.61
N LEU A 19 -0.92 -1.83 -6.03
CA LEU A 19 0.16 -1.30 -5.20
C LEU A 19 1.09 -0.38 -6.02
N GLN A 20 1.49 -0.80 -7.22
CA GLN A 20 2.28 0.03 -8.14
C GLN A 20 1.52 1.29 -8.56
N SER A 21 0.22 1.17 -8.84
CA SER A 21 -0.63 2.32 -9.18
C SER A 21 -0.74 3.31 -8.01
N ALA A 22 -0.87 2.82 -6.77
CA ALA A 22 -0.82 3.66 -5.58
C ALA A 22 0.57 4.33 -5.43
N ALA A 23 1.65 3.58 -5.58
CA ALA A 23 3.02 4.10 -5.49
C ALA A 23 3.31 5.21 -6.51
N ILE A 24 2.89 5.04 -7.76
CA ILE A 24 3.03 6.06 -8.81
C ILE A 24 2.30 7.35 -8.44
N ARG A 25 1.16 7.26 -7.75
CA ARG A 25 0.36 8.42 -7.34
C ARG A 25 0.90 9.11 -6.10
N LEU A 26 1.40 8.33 -5.13
CA LEU A 26 1.73 8.81 -3.79
C LEU A 26 3.20 9.15 -3.60
N LEU A 27 4.08 8.54 -4.38
CA LEU A 27 5.52 8.70 -4.23
C LEU A 27 6.06 9.68 -5.27
N PRO A 28 7.02 10.55 -4.90
CA PRO A 28 7.64 11.47 -5.83
C PRO A 28 8.35 10.72 -6.98
N LYS A 29 8.46 11.43 -8.12
CA LYS A 29 8.92 10.97 -9.45
C LYS A 29 9.88 9.75 -9.40
N HIS A 30 9.43 8.64 -10.01
CA HIS A 30 10.15 7.38 -10.27
C HIS A 30 10.26 6.34 -9.13
N ASN A 31 9.47 6.45 -8.06
CA ASN A 31 9.49 5.43 -7.01
C ASN A 31 8.49 4.28 -7.26
N LYS A 32 8.88 3.34 -8.13
CA LYS A 32 8.23 2.02 -8.20
C LYS A 32 8.50 1.23 -6.93
N LEU A 33 7.53 0.43 -6.49
CA LEU A 33 7.77 -0.52 -5.40
C LEU A 33 8.67 -1.64 -5.92
N VAL A 34 9.67 -2.04 -5.14
CA VAL A 34 10.45 -3.25 -5.43
C VAL A 34 9.70 -4.50 -4.95
N SER A 35 10.08 -5.68 -5.44
CA SER A 35 9.38 -6.94 -5.13
C SER A 35 9.23 -7.18 -3.63
N THR A 36 10.28 -6.89 -2.83
CA THR A 36 10.24 -7.04 -1.37
C THR A 36 9.19 -6.15 -0.70
N GLU A 37 9.06 -4.90 -1.18
CA GLU A 37 8.05 -3.96 -0.68
C GLU A 37 6.64 -4.44 -1.04
N VAL A 38 6.45 -4.92 -2.28
CA VAL A 38 5.18 -5.47 -2.75
C VAL A 38 4.77 -6.69 -1.93
N GLU A 39 5.68 -7.64 -1.71
CA GLU A 39 5.42 -8.84 -0.92
C GLU A 39 5.07 -8.50 0.52
N TYR A 40 5.81 -7.57 1.13
CA TYR A 40 5.51 -7.09 2.47
C TYR A 40 4.11 -6.45 2.54
N LEU A 41 3.78 -5.56 1.60
CA LEU A 41 2.46 -4.91 1.55
C LEU A 41 1.33 -5.93 1.39
N ARG A 42 1.52 -6.97 0.57
CA ARG A 42 0.54 -8.06 0.44
C ARG A 42 0.39 -8.88 1.72
N ARG A 43 1.47 -9.11 2.46
CA ARG A 43 1.43 -9.79 3.77
C ARG A 43 0.73 -8.96 4.83
N VAL A 44 0.97 -7.64 4.86
CA VAL A 44 0.39 -6.74 5.87
C VAL A 44 -1.07 -6.42 5.59
N LEU A 45 -1.43 -6.16 4.33
CA LEU A 45 -2.79 -5.78 3.94
C LEU A 45 -3.72 -6.99 3.68
N GLY A 46 -3.16 -8.17 3.42
CA GLY A 46 -3.91 -9.37 3.04
C GLY A 46 -4.44 -9.32 1.60
N ASP A 47 -5.47 -10.11 1.30
CA ASP A 47 -6.04 -10.22 -0.06
C ASP A 47 -6.79 -8.97 -0.54
N LYS A 48 -7.45 -8.27 0.38
CA LYS A 48 -8.30 -7.11 0.07
C LYS A 48 -8.15 -6.04 1.14
N ALA A 49 -7.94 -4.80 0.71
CA ALA A 49 -7.84 -3.64 1.60
C ALA A 49 -8.54 -2.43 0.98
N THR A 50 -8.88 -1.42 1.78
CA THR A 50 -9.42 -0.18 1.20
C THR A 50 -8.30 0.57 0.47
N GLN A 51 -8.67 1.45 -0.46
CA GLN A 51 -7.68 2.29 -1.14
C GLN A 51 -6.91 3.16 -0.14
N GLY A 52 -7.56 3.65 0.93
CA GLY A 52 -6.91 4.42 1.99
C GLY A 52 -5.85 3.60 2.74
N ASP A 53 -6.16 2.36 3.08
CA ASP A 53 -5.18 1.45 3.73
C ASP A 53 -3.99 1.18 2.81
N ILE A 54 -4.25 0.93 1.52
CA ILE A 54 -3.20 0.73 0.51
C ILE A 54 -2.30 1.97 0.47
N ASP A 55 -2.90 3.15 0.35
CA ASP A 55 -2.16 4.39 0.19
C ASP A 55 -1.32 4.69 1.46
N GLU A 56 -1.90 4.51 2.64
CA GLU A 56 -1.18 4.66 3.91
C GLU A 56 0.00 3.70 4.01
N LYS A 57 -0.22 2.41 3.74
CA LYS A 57 0.84 1.41 3.83
C LYS A 57 1.92 1.61 2.78
N VAL A 58 1.58 2.04 1.56
CA VAL A 58 2.55 2.39 0.51
C VAL A 58 3.42 3.58 0.92
N GLN A 59 2.92 4.53 1.72
CA GLN A 59 3.77 5.59 2.26
C GLN A 59 4.61 5.09 3.44
N GLN A 60 4.05 4.25 4.31
CA GLN A 60 4.77 3.66 5.45
C GLN A 60 5.90 2.74 5.00
N VAL A 61 5.71 1.95 3.94
CA VAL A 61 6.70 1.00 3.37
C VAL A 61 8.04 1.70 3.11
N ARG A 62 8.03 2.98 2.72
CA ARG A 62 9.24 3.76 2.45
C ARG A 62 9.99 4.22 3.69
N LYS A 63 9.31 4.26 4.83
CA LYS A 63 9.90 4.64 6.13
C LYS A 63 10.42 3.43 6.90
N LEU A 64 10.18 2.23 6.39
CA LEU A 64 10.63 1.01 7.03
C LEU A 64 12.13 0.79 6.82
N PRO A 65 12.86 0.33 7.85
CA PRO A 65 14.27 0.00 7.73
C PRO A 65 14.42 -1.35 7.00
N TRP A 66 14.33 -1.33 5.67
CA TRP A 66 14.36 -2.55 4.84
C TRP A 66 15.56 -3.44 5.11
N SER A 67 16.73 -2.87 5.39
CA SER A 67 17.92 -3.66 5.75
C SER A 67 17.67 -4.59 6.94
N ILE A 68 16.88 -4.16 7.92
CA ILE A 68 16.54 -4.95 9.11
C ILE A 68 15.42 -5.95 8.82
N ILE A 69 14.44 -5.57 8.00
CA ILE A 69 13.25 -6.41 7.71
C ILE A 69 13.56 -7.49 6.68
N ALA A 70 14.40 -7.18 5.67
CA ALA A 70 14.83 -8.12 4.65
C ALA A 70 15.93 -9.07 5.16
N GLY A 71 16.49 -8.83 6.34
CA GLY A 71 17.49 -9.69 6.96
C GLY A 71 18.88 -9.58 6.34
N GLU A 72 19.28 -8.40 5.87
CA GLU A 72 20.70 -8.13 5.57
C GLU A 72 21.38 -7.63 6.85
N ALA A 73 21.88 -8.58 7.65
CA ALA A 73 22.87 -8.37 8.71
C ALA A 73 24.11 -9.22 8.41
#